data_AF-A0A6A4RW34-F1
#
_entry.id   AF-A0A6A4RW34-F1
#
_cell.length_a   1.000
_cell.length_b   1.000
_cell.length_c   1.000
_cell.angle_alpha   90.00
_cell.angle_beta   90.00
_cell.angle_gamma   90.00
#
_symmetry.space_group_name_H-M   'P 1'
#
loop_
_entity.id
_entity.type
_entity.pdbx_description
1 polymer ?
#
loop_
_entity_poly.entity_id
_entity_poly.type
_entity_poly.pdbx_seq_one_letter_code
_entity_poly.pdbx_strand_id
1 'polypeptide(L)'
;MMTPRLFDSSTLRLLDSSTLRLLDSSTPRLFDSSTPRLFGSSTLRLLDSSTPRLLDSSTPRLFGSSTLRLLDSSTPRVFDSSALRLFSSSTLRLFDSSTHRLFDSSALQLFDSSTPQLFGSSA
;
A
#
# COMPACT_ATOMS: atom_id res chain seq x y z
N MET A 1 -3.78 -11.56 -21.68
CA MET A 1 -2.99 -11.10 -20.52
C MET A 1 -2.90 -12.21 -19.49
N MET A 2 -1.69 -12.59 -19.11
CA MET A 2 -1.42 -13.60 -18.08
C MET A 2 -1.38 -12.88 -16.71
N THR A 3 -2.07 -13.39 -15.70
CA THR A 3 -1.95 -12.88 -14.33
C THR A 3 -1.02 -13.82 -13.54
N PRO A 4 0.23 -13.42 -13.24
CA PRO A 4 1.11 -14.23 -12.42
C PRO A 4 0.49 -14.42 -11.04
N ARG A 5 0.40 -15.69 -10.61
CA ARG A 5 0.04 -16.07 -9.25
C ARG A 5 1.26 -16.72 -8.62
N LEU A 6 1.83 -16.05 -7.64
CA LEU A 6 2.98 -16.54 -6.89
C LEU A 6 2.55 -16.79 -5.46
N PHE A 7 2.97 -17.95 -4.97
CA PHE A 7 2.71 -18.45 -3.63
C PHE A 7 4.05 -18.66 -2.96
N ASP A 8 4.18 -18.16 -1.74
CA ASP A 8 5.32 -18.39 -0.85
C ASP A 8 6.67 -18.02 -1.48
N SER A 9 7.02 -16.73 -1.40
CA SER A 9 8.25 -16.22 -1.98
C SER A 9 8.95 -15.25 -1.03
N SER A 10 10.16 -15.59 -0.60
CA SER A 10 10.95 -14.75 0.31
C SER A 10 11.29 -13.39 -0.31
N THR A 11 11.78 -13.40 -1.54
CA THR A 11 12.19 -12.19 -2.30
C THR A 11 11.67 -12.27 -3.71
N LEU A 12 10.91 -11.26 -4.13
CA LEU A 12 10.38 -11.16 -5.48
C LEU A 12 10.69 -9.79 -6.06
N ARG A 13 11.16 -9.78 -7.31
CA ARG A 13 11.28 -8.56 -8.11
C ARG A 13 10.49 -8.77 -9.37
N LEU A 14 9.57 -7.85 -9.64
CA LEU A 14 8.78 -7.88 -10.85
C LEU A 14 8.80 -6.49 -11.48
N LEU A 15 9.04 -6.48 -12.79
CA LEU A 15 9.07 -5.30 -13.64
C LEU A 15 7.96 -5.44 -14.66
N ASP A 16 7.18 -4.37 -14.84
CA ASP A 16 6.12 -4.24 -15.84
C ASP A 16 5.10 -5.39 -15.79
N SER A 17 4.10 -5.23 -14.92
CA SER A 17 3.04 -6.22 -14.79
C SER A 17 1.67 -5.59 -14.64
N SER A 18 0.81 -5.88 -15.60
CA SER A 18 -0.55 -5.34 -15.64
C SER A 18 -1.36 -5.80 -14.43
N THR A 19 -1.31 -7.08 -14.07
CA THR A 19 -2.06 -7.67 -12.96
C THR A 19 -1.24 -8.75 -12.29
N LEU A 20 -1.08 -8.66 -10.97
CA LEU A 20 -0.32 -9.63 -10.19
C LEU A 20 -1.04 -10.01 -8.91
N ARG A 21 -0.96 -11.29 -8.53
CA ARG A 21 -1.40 -11.78 -7.21
C ARG A 21 -0.24 -12.48 -6.51
N LEU A 22 0.10 -11.99 -5.33
CA LEU A 22 1.11 -12.54 -4.44
C LEU A 22 0.45 -12.96 -3.13
N LEU A 23 0.65 -14.21 -2.74
CA LEU A 23 0.31 -14.74 -1.43
C LEU A 23 1.60 -15.08 -0.69
N ASP A 24 1.71 -14.59 0.55
CA ASP A 24 2.81 -14.83 1.48
C ASP A 24 4.17 -14.53 0.87
N SER A 25 4.55 -13.25 0.87
CA SER A 25 5.86 -12.84 0.38
C SER A 25 6.56 -11.92 1.37
N SER A 26 7.79 -12.23 1.76
CA SER A 26 8.46 -11.44 2.79
C SER A 26 8.86 -10.05 2.27
N THR A 27 9.43 -9.97 1.06
CA THR A 27 10.02 -8.72 0.53
C THR A 27 9.76 -8.44 -0.97
N PRO A 28 8.50 -8.42 -1.44
CA PRO A 28 8.20 -8.10 -2.83
C PRO A 28 8.56 -6.65 -3.22
N ARG A 29 9.18 -6.52 -4.39
CA ARG A 29 9.43 -5.26 -5.10
C ARG A 29 8.71 -5.28 -6.44
N LEU A 30 7.73 -4.42 -6.61
CA LEU A 30 7.07 -4.23 -7.91
C LEU A 30 7.41 -2.85 -8.45
N PHE A 31 7.65 -2.81 -9.75
CA PHE A 31 7.86 -1.61 -10.55
C PHE A 31 6.87 -1.65 -11.71
N ASP A 32 6.23 -0.52 -11.99
CA ASP A 32 5.26 -0.36 -13.09
C ASP A 32 4.18 -1.46 -13.07
N SER A 33 3.45 -1.57 -11.95
CA SER A 33 2.38 -2.56 -11.83
C SER A 33 1.00 -1.94 -11.72
N SER A 34 0.11 -2.19 -12.68
CA SER A 34 -1.18 -1.50 -12.71
C SER A 34 -2.09 -1.91 -11.53
N THR A 35 -2.23 -3.21 -11.26
CA THR A 35 -3.23 -3.74 -10.30
C THR A 35 -2.69 -4.84 -9.35
N PRO A 36 -1.58 -4.60 -8.63
CA PRO A 36 -1.03 -5.62 -7.76
C PRO A 36 -1.93 -5.89 -6.56
N ARG A 37 -2.16 -7.18 -6.27
CA ARG A 37 -2.82 -7.64 -5.04
C ARG A 37 -1.85 -8.47 -4.24
N LEU A 38 -1.66 -8.06 -3.00
CA LEU A 38 -0.77 -8.72 -2.08
C LEU A 38 -1.52 -9.15 -0.82
N PHE A 39 -1.28 -10.37 -0.40
CA PHE A 39 -1.82 -10.97 0.82
C PHE A 39 -0.65 -11.50 1.64
N GLY A 40 -0.43 -10.94 2.82
CA GLY A 40 0.64 -11.37 3.73
C GLY A 40 2.03 -10.95 3.26
N SER A 41 2.52 -9.81 3.74
CA SER A 41 3.91 -9.41 3.46
C SER A 41 4.54 -8.56 4.53
N SER A 42 5.75 -8.94 4.94
CA SER A 42 6.52 -8.17 5.91
C SER A 42 6.91 -6.79 5.36
N THR A 43 7.49 -6.75 4.15
CA THR A 43 7.95 -5.51 3.51
C THR A 43 7.56 -5.47 2.06
N LEU A 44 6.77 -4.49 1.66
CA LEU A 44 6.41 -4.29 0.27
C LEU A 44 7.04 -2.99 -0.23
N ARG A 45 7.67 -3.03 -1.40
CA ARG A 45 7.99 -1.83 -2.18
C ARG A 45 7.23 -1.88 -3.49
N LEU A 46 6.34 -0.94 -3.71
CA LEU A 46 5.73 -0.72 -5.01
C LEU A 46 6.15 0.66 -5.52
N LEU A 47 6.70 0.67 -6.72
CA LEU A 47 6.84 1.87 -7.52
C LEU A 47 5.77 1.86 -8.61
N ASP A 48 5.20 3.03 -8.86
CA ASP A 48 4.36 3.36 -10.01
C ASP A 48 3.25 2.32 -10.21
N SER A 49 2.39 2.23 -9.20
CA SER A 49 1.31 1.26 -9.17
C SER A 49 -0.05 1.93 -9.19
N SER A 50 -0.87 1.68 -10.21
CA SER A 50 -2.13 2.43 -10.36
C SER A 50 -3.14 2.12 -9.25
N THR A 51 -3.36 0.84 -8.92
CA THR A 51 -4.41 0.41 -7.96
C THR A 51 -3.97 -0.69 -6.98
N PRO A 52 -2.89 -0.47 -6.22
CA PRO A 52 -2.39 -1.45 -5.26
C PRO A 52 -3.40 -1.78 -4.17
N ARG A 53 -3.57 -3.09 -3.92
CA ARG A 53 -4.33 -3.61 -2.78
C ARG A 53 -3.45 -4.46 -1.89
N LEU A 54 -3.40 -4.10 -0.63
CA LEU A 54 -2.61 -4.79 0.38
C LEU A 54 -3.53 -5.26 1.48
N LEU A 55 -3.59 -6.57 1.62
CA LEU A 55 -4.09 -7.23 2.79
C LEU A 55 -2.89 -7.68 3.62
N ASP A 56 -2.82 -7.14 4.83
CA ASP A 56 -1.81 -7.46 5.83
C ASP A 56 -0.36 -7.24 5.36
N SER A 57 0.14 -6.02 5.60
CA SER A 57 1.56 -5.72 5.38
C SER A 57 2.18 -4.90 6.49
N SER A 58 3.28 -5.37 7.07
CA SER A 58 3.89 -4.67 8.22
C SER A 58 4.46 -3.31 7.81
N THR A 59 5.20 -3.23 6.70
CA THR A 59 5.98 -2.02 6.33
C THR A 59 5.85 -1.63 4.84
N PRO A 60 4.64 -1.43 4.30
CA PRO A 60 4.50 -1.11 2.88
C PRO A 60 5.05 0.28 2.57
N ARG A 61 5.87 0.36 1.53
CA ARG A 61 6.35 1.60 0.91
C ARG A 61 5.87 1.66 -0.51
N LEU A 62 5.11 2.71 -0.79
CA LEU A 62 4.50 2.94 -2.08
C LEU A 62 4.88 4.31 -2.60
N PHE A 63 5.29 4.34 -3.86
CA PHE A 63 5.62 5.53 -4.61
C PHE A 63 4.73 5.57 -5.84
N GLY A 64 4.00 6.67 -6.05
CA GLY A 64 3.20 6.89 -7.25
C GLY A 64 2.01 5.92 -7.36
N SER A 65 0.91 6.23 -6.70
CA SER A 65 -0.30 5.40 -6.77
C SER A 65 -1.58 6.20 -7.00
N SER A 66 -2.31 5.91 -8.08
CA SER A 66 -3.61 6.55 -8.30
C SER A 66 -4.63 6.17 -7.21
N THR A 67 -4.65 4.91 -6.77
CA THR A 67 -5.55 4.46 -5.70
C THR A 67 -4.94 3.38 -4.84
N LEU A 68 -4.75 3.68 -3.56
CA LEU A 68 -4.17 2.77 -2.58
C LEU A 68 -5.22 2.28 -1.59
N ARG A 69 -5.33 0.96 -1.44
CA ARG A 69 -6.14 0.35 -0.38
C ARG A 69 -5.29 -0.54 0.51
N LEU A 70 -5.17 -0.12 1.77
CA LEU A 70 -4.53 -0.83 2.86
C LEU A 70 -5.60 -1.31 3.84
N LEU A 71 -5.66 -2.61 4.10
CA LEU A 71 -6.52 -3.13 5.17
C LEU A 71 -5.79 -3.01 6.51
N ASP A 72 -4.73 -3.78 6.68
CA ASP A 72 -3.94 -3.81 7.90
C ASP A 72 -2.49 -3.54 7.54
N SER A 73 -1.92 -2.49 8.13
CA SER A 73 -0.50 -2.22 7.98
C SER A 73 0.10 -1.52 9.17
N SER A 74 1.19 -2.04 9.74
CA SER A 74 1.75 -1.46 10.96
C SER A 74 2.36 -0.07 10.73
N THR A 75 3.18 0.09 9.69
CA THR A 75 3.94 1.33 9.43
C THR A 75 3.94 1.77 7.95
N PRO A 76 2.78 1.98 7.33
CA PRO A 76 2.69 2.43 5.95
C PRO A 76 3.39 3.76 5.70
N ARG A 77 4.16 3.81 4.60
CA ARG A 77 4.70 5.05 4.04
C ARG A 77 4.24 5.19 2.59
N VAL A 78 3.50 6.25 2.33
CA VAL A 78 2.95 6.53 1.00
C VAL A 78 3.49 7.87 0.52
N PHE A 79 4.08 7.84 -0.66
CA PHE A 79 4.57 8.99 -1.39
C PHE A 79 3.74 9.11 -2.65
N ASP A 80 3.01 10.21 -2.75
CA ASP A 80 2.22 10.58 -3.93
C ASP A 80 1.10 9.58 -4.25
N SER A 81 -0.10 9.91 -3.79
CA SER A 81 -1.31 9.13 -4.07
C SER A 81 -2.48 10.03 -4.45
N SER A 82 -3.36 9.63 -5.37
CA SER A 82 -4.57 10.44 -5.60
C SER A 82 -5.66 10.11 -4.59
N ALA A 83 -5.79 8.82 -4.24
CA ALA A 83 -6.78 8.33 -3.29
C ALA A 83 -6.21 7.24 -2.38
N LEU A 84 -6.31 7.42 -1.08
CA LEU A 84 -5.86 6.45 -0.08
C LEU A 84 -7.00 6.05 0.84
N ARG A 85 -7.17 4.73 1.01
CA ARG A 85 -8.06 4.15 2.01
C ARG A 85 -7.28 3.18 2.89
N LEU A 86 -7.16 3.53 4.17
CA LEU A 86 -6.48 2.73 5.19
C LEU A 86 -7.48 2.37 6.28
N PHE A 87 -7.59 1.08 6.58
CA PHE A 87 -8.48 0.62 7.65
C PHE A 87 -7.77 0.62 9.00
N SER A 88 -6.58 0.04 9.10
CA SER A 88 -5.84 -0.09 10.36
C SER A 88 -4.35 0.17 10.18
N SER A 89 -3.78 1.00 11.05
CA SER A 89 -2.34 1.21 11.12
C SER A 89 -1.84 1.73 12.45
N SER A 90 -0.72 1.20 12.95
CA SER A 90 -0.06 1.78 14.12
C SER A 90 0.56 3.14 13.81
N THR A 91 1.18 3.32 12.65
CA THR A 91 1.80 4.58 12.25
C THR A 91 1.70 4.84 10.75
N LEU A 92 1.03 5.93 10.35
CA LEU A 92 0.98 6.36 8.95
C LEU A 92 1.90 7.56 8.72
N ARG A 93 2.72 7.49 7.66
CA ARG A 93 3.40 8.65 7.09
C ARG A 93 2.97 8.85 5.65
N LEU A 94 2.51 10.06 5.36
CA LEU A 94 1.92 10.40 4.08
C LEU A 94 2.41 11.78 3.66
N PHE A 95 3.03 11.83 2.49
CA PHE A 95 3.72 13.03 2.02
C PHE A 95 2.86 13.91 1.12
N ASP A 96 2.19 13.30 0.15
CA ASP A 96 1.35 14.00 -0.81
C ASP A 96 0.18 13.09 -1.18
N SER A 97 -1.05 13.58 -1.02
CA SER A 97 -2.20 12.99 -1.69
C SER A 97 -3.47 13.85 -1.65
N SER A 98 -4.35 13.63 -2.62
CA SER A 98 -5.55 14.46 -2.79
C SER A 98 -6.67 14.06 -1.84
N THR A 99 -7.01 12.76 -1.76
CA THR A 99 -8.16 12.24 -1.00
C THR A 99 -7.81 11.09 -0.07
N HIS A 100 -8.30 11.14 1.17
CA HIS A 100 -7.96 10.15 2.20
C HIS A 100 -9.12 9.73 3.07
N ARG A 101 -9.21 8.43 3.34
CA ARG A 101 -10.09 7.88 4.36
C ARG A 101 -9.36 6.90 5.28
N LEU A 102 -9.30 7.24 6.55
CA LEU A 102 -8.57 6.52 7.60
C LEU A 102 -9.58 6.08 8.69
N PHE A 103 -9.55 4.81 9.12
CA PHE A 103 -10.54 4.24 10.07
C PHE A 103 -10.01 3.84 11.45
N ASP A 104 -8.73 3.54 11.56
CA ASP A 104 -8.07 3.28 12.85
C ASP A 104 -6.58 3.53 12.69
N SER A 105 -6.09 4.57 13.37
CA SER A 105 -4.66 4.85 13.41
C SER A 105 -4.21 5.47 14.72
N SER A 106 -3.13 4.95 15.29
CA SER A 106 -2.57 5.46 16.55
C SER A 106 -1.69 6.70 16.33
N ALA A 107 -0.90 6.74 15.26
CA ALA A 107 -0.04 7.88 14.95
C ALA A 107 -0.11 8.26 13.47
N LEU A 108 -0.32 9.56 13.20
CA LEU A 108 -0.48 10.12 11.87
C LEU A 108 0.49 11.28 11.62
N GLN A 109 1.22 11.23 10.51
CA GLN A 109 2.02 12.34 9.98
C GLN A 109 1.61 12.62 8.54
N LEU A 110 1.06 13.82 8.32
CA LEU A 110 0.64 14.36 7.03
C LEU A 110 1.50 15.57 6.70
N PHE A 111 2.11 15.61 5.51
CA PHE A 111 2.94 16.75 5.08
C PHE A 111 2.21 17.66 4.07
N ASP A 112 1.52 17.08 3.09
CA ASP A 112 0.66 17.79 2.14
C ASP A 112 -0.59 16.94 1.87
N SER A 113 -1.78 17.51 2.14
CA SER A 113 -3.05 16.80 1.92
C SER A 113 -4.20 17.75 1.67
N SER A 114 -4.99 17.49 0.63
CA SER A 114 -6.11 18.37 0.27
C SER A 114 -7.40 18.05 1.03
N THR A 115 -7.71 16.77 1.26
CA THR A 115 -8.97 16.34 1.91
C THR A 115 -8.84 15.09 2.81
N PRO A 116 -8.54 15.27 4.11
CA PRO A 116 -8.52 14.15 5.06
C PRO A 116 -9.92 13.84 5.64
N GLN A 117 -10.31 12.56 5.67
CA GLN A 117 -11.43 12.05 6.47
C GLN A 117 -10.93 11.00 7.47
N LEU A 118 -11.08 11.30 8.76
CA LEU A 118 -10.66 10.46 9.88
C LEU A 118 -11.88 9.91 10.61
N PHE A 119 -11.94 8.60 10.72
CA PHE A 119 -12.87 7.86 11.55
C PHE A 119 -12.00 7.07 12.54
N GLY A 120 -12.27 7.11 13.85
CA GLY A 120 -11.49 6.34 14.83
C GLY A 120 -10.00 6.68 14.90
N SER A 121 -9.61 7.59 15.80
CA SER A 121 -8.21 7.75 16.20
C SER A 121 -8.14 7.45 17.70
N SER A 122 -7.62 6.28 18.06
CA SER A 122 -7.22 6.01 19.45
C SER A 122 -5.88 6.71 19.67
N ALA A 123 -5.90 7.77 20.48
CA ALA A 123 -4.72 8.49 20.94
C ALA A 123 -3.79 7.60 21.78
#